data_AF-A0AAU7JPX9-F1
#
_entry.id   AF-A0AAU7JPX9-F1
#
_cell.length_a   1.000
_cell.length_b   1.000
_cell.length_c   1.000
_cell.angle_alpha   90.00
_cell.angle_beta   90.00
_cell.angle_gamma   90.00
#
_symmetry.space_group_name_H-M   'P 1'
#
loop_
_entity.id
_entity.type
_entity.pdbx_description
1 polymer ?
#
loop_
_entity_poly.entity_id
_entity_poly.type
_entity_poly.pdbx_seq_one_letter_code
_entity_poly.pdbx_strand_id
1 'polypeptide(L)'
;MTETRDEPNLQDLTRDLAEDPERLQTAEVAGALETMVLHPEYPCLGARSVFNRDRATVVVLEQMATTEGTAQLLDALRSFGRDTDPDAGFASLVAVFRDTGIDQESQFESLLWQQLQLLHEADQQAWSPEVSDDPANPHFAFSLAGTAYFVVGLHPASSRIARRTPLPTLVFNLHQQFEDLRGSDRFERMRDTIRRRDTALQGDVNPMVADHGSSSEARQYSGRAVPTDWAAPVTFDEESS
;
A
#
# COMPACT_ATOMS: atom_id res chain seq x y z
N MET A 1 -36.76 -6.44 -19.33
CA MET A 1 -35.40 -6.60 -19.89
C MET A 1 -34.55 -5.60 -19.16
N THR A 2 -33.78 -6.07 -18.18
CA THR A 2 -32.85 -5.23 -17.43
C THR A 2 -31.68 -4.98 -18.36
N GLU A 3 -31.55 -3.76 -18.87
CA GLU A 3 -30.35 -3.34 -19.60
C GLU A 3 -29.17 -3.43 -18.62
N THR A 4 -28.29 -4.41 -18.88
CA THR A 4 -26.98 -4.52 -18.28
C THR A 4 -26.23 -3.23 -18.60
N ARG A 5 -26.03 -2.35 -17.60
CA ARG A 5 -24.99 -1.31 -17.72
C ARG A 5 -23.69 -2.07 -17.95
N ASP A 6 -23.04 -1.89 -19.08
CA ASP A 6 -21.66 -2.33 -19.29
C ASP A 6 -20.83 -1.78 -18.12
N GLU A 7 -20.40 -2.66 -17.23
CA GLU A 7 -19.45 -2.29 -16.18
C GLU A 7 -18.14 -1.92 -16.88
N PRO A 8 -17.61 -0.70 -16.67
CA PRO A 8 -16.39 -0.28 -17.33
C PRO A 8 -15.24 -1.20 -16.91
N ASN A 9 -14.45 -1.66 -17.88
CA ASN A 9 -13.29 -2.50 -17.63
C ASN A 9 -12.34 -1.76 -16.67
N LEU A 10 -11.68 -2.49 -15.77
CA LEU A 10 -10.67 -1.97 -14.84
C LEU A 10 -9.65 -1.05 -15.53
N GLN A 11 -9.29 -1.37 -16.78
CA GLN A 11 -8.37 -0.58 -17.59
C GLN A 11 -8.94 0.78 -18.03
N ASP A 12 -10.25 0.88 -18.27
CA ASP A 12 -10.90 2.13 -18.67
C ASP A 12 -11.11 3.05 -17.47
N LEU A 13 -11.49 2.51 -16.30
CA LEU A 13 -11.55 3.26 -15.04
C LEU A 13 -10.18 3.86 -14.65
N THR A 14 -9.11 3.14 -14.97
CA THR A 14 -7.73 3.58 -14.76
C THR A 14 -7.34 4.69 -15.75
N ARG A 15 -7.91 4.70 -16.96
CA ARG A 15 -7.61 5.73 -17.97
C ARG A 15 -8.15 7.09 -17.57
N ASP A 16 -9.42 7.16 -17.16
CA ASP A 16 -10.09 8.44 -16.85
C ASP A 16 -9.40 9.20 -15.69
N LEU A 17 -8.85 8.47 -14.71
CA LEU A 17 -8.08 9.05 -13.61
C LEU A 17 -6.70 9.59 -14.04
N ALA A 18 -6.13 9.08 -15.13
CA ALA A 18 -4.82 9.47 -15.62
C ALA A 18 -4.86 10.65 -16.62
N GLU A 19 -6.02 10.96 -17.21
CA GLU A 19 -6.14 11.97 -18.27
C GLU A 19 -6.08 13.44 -17.76
N ASP A 20 -6.51 13.71 -16.52
CA ASP A 20 -6.39 15.06 -15.91
C ASP A 20 -6.36 15.02 -14.37
N PRO A 21 -5.31 14.46 -13.76
CA PRO A 21 -5.23 14.27 -12.32
C PRO A 21 -5.17 15.58 -11.53
N GLU A 22 -4.72 16.68 -12.12
CA GLU A 22 -4.66 17.99 -11.45
C GLU A 22 -6.06 18.61 -11.24
N ARG A 23 -7.05 18.23 -12.05
CA ARG A 23 -8.42 18.75 -11.94
C ARG A 23 -9.32 17.98 -10.97
N LEU A 24 -9.00 16.72 -10.68
CA LEU A 24 -9.87 15.86 -9.88
C LEU A 24 -9.88 16.29 -8.41
N GLN A 25 -11.03 16.48 -7.81
CA GLN A 25 -11.15 16.70 -6.38
C GLN A 25 -10.80 15.42 -5.61
N THR A 26 -10.39 15.54 -4.34
CA THR A 26 -10.07 14.39 -3.48
C THR A 26 -11.19 13.33 -3.48
N ALA A 27 -12.45 13.77 -3.46
CA ALA A 27 -13.61 12.87 -3.47
C ALA A 27 -13.74 12.07 -4.79
N GLU A 28 -13.36 12.66 -5.92
CA GLU A 28 -13.43 12.00 -7.23
C GLU A 28 -12.36 10.91 -7.34
N VAL A 29 -11.13 11.20 -6.89
CA VAL A 29 -10.05 10.21 -6.81
C VAL A 29 -10.42 9.06 -5.87
N ALA A 30 -10.97 9.37 -4.68
CA ALA A 30 -11.41 8.36 -3.73
C ALA A 30 -12.53 7.46 -4.29
N GLY A 31 -13.55 8.05 -4.93
CA GLY A 31 -14.66 7.28 -5.52
C GLY A 31 -14.23 6.39 -6.69
N ALA A 32 -13.26 6.84 -7.48
CA ALA A 32 -12.72 6.04 -8.57
C ALA A 32 -11.81 4.90 -8.07
N LEU A 33 -11.02 5.13 -7.00
CA LEU A 33 -10.31 4.05 -6.31
C LEU A 33 -11.26 3.02 -5.71
N GLU A 34 -12.33 3.46 -5.07
CA GLU A 34 -13.36 2.56 -4.53
C GLU A 34 -13.97 1.71 -5.65
N THR A 35 -14.34 2.33 -6.77
CA THR A 35 -14.89 1.62 -7.94
C THR A 35 -13.91 0.56 -8.46
N MET A 36 -12.63 0.91 -8.58
CA MET A 36 -11.56 -0.01 -9.00
C MET A 36 -11.40 -1.19 -8.02
N VAL A 37 -11.32 -0.91 -6.71
CA VAL A 37 -11.10 -1.93 -5.68
C VAL A 37 -12.30 -2.87 -5.56
N LEU A 38 -13.52 -2.35 -5.68
CA LEU A 38 -14.75 -3.14 -5.57
C LEU A 38 -15.04 -3.99 -6.82
N HIS A 39 -14.36 -3.72 -7.94
CA HIS A 39 -14.51 -4.47 -9.19
C HIS A 39 -14.33 -5.99 -8.95
N PRO A 40 -15.18 -6.86 -9.53
CA PRO A 40 -15.15 -8.31 -9.26
C PRO A 40 -13.81 -8.98 -9.55
N GLU A 41 -13.09 -8.48 -10.55
CA GLU A 41 -11.78 -8.98 -10.97
C GLU A 41 -10.61 -8.49 -10.11
N TYR A 42 -10.82 -7.50 -9.23
CA TYR A 42 -9.78 -7.04 -8.33
C TYR A 42 -9.40 -8.17 -7.34
N PRO A 43 -8.11 -8.57 -7.27
CA PRO A 43 -7.72 -9.81 -6.62
C PRO A 43 -7.60 -9.68 -5.10
N CYS A 44 -7.39 -8.46 -4.58
CA CYS A 44 -7.11 -8.22 -3.17
C CYS A 44 -8.39 -8.18 -2.33
N LEU A 45 -8.67 -9.30 -1.65
CA LEU A 45 -9.82 -9.41 -0.73
C LEU A 45 -9.71 -8.49 0.49
N GLY A 46 -8.49 -8.22 0.97
CA GLY A 46 -8.24 -7.30 2.08
C GLY A 46 -8.73 -5.90 1.74
N ALA A 47 -8.28 -5.35 0.62
CA ALA A 47 -8.71 -4.04 0.12
C ALA A 47 -10.24 -3.99 -0.05
N ARG A 48 -10.85 -5.01 -0.67
CA ARG A 48 -12.32 -5.08 -0.79
C ARG A 48 -13.02 -5.05 0.57
N SER A 49 -12.51 -5.75 1.58
CA SER A 49 -13.10 -5.73 2.92
C SER A 49 -12.98 -4.36 3.59
N VAL A 50 -11.89 -3.63 3.36
CA VAL A 50 -11.67 -2.30 3.94
C VAL A 50 -12.65 -1.29 3.34
N PHE A 51 -12.80 -1.27 2.01
CA PHE A 51 -13.75 -0.37 1.33
C PHE A 51 -15.22 -0.73 1.63
N ASN A 52 -15.61 -2.01 1.58
CA ASN A 52 -17.00 -2.42 1.89
C ASN A 52 -17.45 -2.13 3.34
N ARG A 53 -16.52 -1.81 4.24
CA ARG A 53 -16.80 -1.51 5.66
C ARG A 53 -16.56 -0.04 5.99
N ASP A 54 -16.31 0.80 4.99
CA ASP A 54 -15.98 2.23 5.18
C ASP A 54 -14.78 2.46 6.12
N ARG A 55 -13.75 1.60 6.00
CA ARG A 55 -12.53 1.66 6.83
C ARG A 55 -11.28 2.06 6.06
N ALA A 56 -11.47 2.61 4.86
CA ALA A 56 -10.41 3.23 4.07
C ALA A 56 -10.36 4.74 4.38
N THR A 57 -9.24 5.23 4.87
CA THR A 57 -8.97 6.68 4.94
C THR A 57 -8.17 7.08 3.70
N VAL A 58 -8.79 7.80 2.76
CA VAL A 58 -8.12 8.21 1.53
C VAL A 58 -7.60 9.64 1.68
N VAL A 59 -6.31 9.85 1.39
CA VAL A 59 -5.69 11.17 1.26
C VAL A 59 -5.11 11.34 -0.14
N VAL A 60 -5.32 12.50 -0.73
CA VAL A 60 -4.81 12.83 -2.07
C VAL A 60 -3.82 13.96 -1.94
N LEU A 61 -2.60 13.71 -2.39
CA LEU A 61 -1.43 14.56 -2.28
C LEU A 61 -0.91 14.89 -3.69
N GLU A 62 -0.11 15.94 -3.82
CA GLU A 62 0.40 16.35 -5.12
C GLU A 62 1.50 15.40 -5.62
N GLN A 63 2.60 15.28 -4.88
CA GLN A 63 3.79 14.55 -5.32
C GLN A 63 4.47 13.78 -4.19
N MET A 64 4.98 12.58 -4.50
CA MET A 64 5.78 11.76 -3.60
C MET A 64 7.12 12.44 -3.27
N ALA A 65 7.65 12.15 -2.09
CA ALA A 65 8.98 12.55 -1.65
C ALA A 65 9.22 14.07 -1.65
N THR A 66 8.17 14.84 -1.35
CA THR A 66 8.24 16.30 -1.14
C THR A 66 8.04 16.65 0.32
N THR A 67 8.65 17.75 0.80
CA THR A 67 8.47 18.20 2.19
C THR A 67 7.00 18.46 2.53
N GLU A 68 6.26 19.11 1.63
CA GLU A 68 4.84 19.45 1.85
C GLU A 68 3.95 18.19 1.87
N GLY A 69 4.08 17.32 0.88
CA GLY A 69 3.31 16.07 0.82
C GLY A 69 3.62 15.15 2.01
N THR A 70 4.89 15.11 2.43
CA THR A 70 5.34 14.34 3.60
C THR A 70 4.71 14.84 4.89
N ALA A 71 4.68 16.16 5.11
CA ALA A 71 4.06 16.73 6.31
C ALA A 71 2.57 16.41 6.39
N GLN A 72 1.84 16.53 5.28
CA GLN A 72 0.42 16.18 5.22
C GLN A 72 0.18 14.68 5.46
N LEU A 73 1.01 13.81 4.85
CA LEU A 73 0.93 12.37 5.04
C LEU A 73 1.24 11.96 6.48
N LEU A 74 2.23 12.59 7.11
CA LEU A 74 2.60 12.35 8.50
C LEU A 74 1.43 12.66 9.45
N ASP A 75 0.77 13.80 9.28
CA ASP A 75 -0.37 14.18 10.11
C ASP A 75 -1.57 13.24 9.92
N ALA A 76 -1.80 12.80 8.68
CA ALA A 76 -2.83 11.83 8.36
C ALA A 76 -2.53 10.45 8.99
N LEU A 77 -1.29 9.97 8.90
CA LEU A 77 -0.87 8.70 9.52
C LEU A 77 -0.90 8.76 11.04
N ARG A 78 -0.49 9.88 11.65
CA ARG A 78 -0.61 10.09 13.11
C ARG A 78 -2.05 10.00 13.58
N SER A 79 -2.96 10.64 12.85
CA SER A 79 -4.39 10.60 13.19
C SER A 79 -4.96 9.20 12.95
N PHE A 80 -4.62 8.58 11.83
CA PHE A 80 -5.05 7.23 11.50
C PHE A 80 -4.60 6.19 12.54
N GLY A 81 -3.32 6.17 12.93
CA GLY A 81 -2.81 5.23 13.93
C GLY A 81 -3.44 5.43 15.32
N ARG A 82 -3.71 6.69 15.71
CA ARG A 82 -4.34 7.01 16.99
C ARG A 82 -5.83 6.68 17.03
N ASP A 83 -6.56 6.98 15.95
CA ASP A 83 -8.02 7.00 15.95
C ASP A 83 -8.63 5.67 15.42
N THR A 84 -7.81 4.82 14.80
CA THR A 84 -8.26 3.52 14.26
C THR A 84 -8.29 2.44 15.34
N ASP A 85 -9.47 1.86 15.56
CA ASP A 85 -9.63 0.67 16.38
C ASP A 85 -9.11 -0.59 15.65
N PRO A 86 -8.02 -1.24 16.11
CA PRO A 86 -7.50 -2.45 15.48
C PRO A 86 -8.46 -3.65 15.61
N ASP A 87 -9.28 -3.71 16.66
CA ASP A 87 -10.17 -4.85 16.95
C ASP A 87 -11.40 -4.88 16.02
N ALA A 88 -11.76 -3.74 15.42
CA ALA A 88 -12.86 -3.64 14.47
C ALA A 88 -12.57 -4.30 13.09
N GLY A 89 -11.40 -4.94 12.92
CA GLY A 89 -10.95 -5.61 11.69
C GLY A 89 -9.98 -4.76 10.85
N PHE A 90 -9.83 -5.08 9.56
CA PHE A 90 -8.90 -4.37 8.67
C PHE A 90 -9.29 -2.90 8.44
N ALA A 91 -8.27 -2.04 8.45
CA ALA A 91 -8.35 -0.64 8.10
C ALA A 91 -7.07 -0.22 7.37
N SER A 92 -7.20 0.73 6.45
CA SER A 92 -6.07 1.20 5.67
C SER A 92 -6.12 2.71 5.50
N LEU A 93 -4.97 3.37 5.56
CA LEU A 93 -4.78 4.70 5.00
C LEU A 93 -4.25 4.55 3.58
N VAL A 94 -4.90 5.19 2.61
CA VAL A 94 -4.56 5.14 1.19
C VAL A 94 -4.12 6.54 0.76
N ALA A 95 -2.81 6.71 0.58
CA ALA A 95 -2.21 7.95 0.09
C ALA A 95 -2.02 7.88 -1.42
N VAL A 96 -2.70 8.76 -2.15
CA VAL A 96 -2.66 8.84 -3.61
C VAL A 96 -1.92 10.09 -4.02
N PHE A 97 -1.05 10.00 -5.00
CA PHE A 97 -0.26 11.13 -5.49
C PHE A 97 -0.69 11.48 -6.91
N ARG A 98 -0.95 12.77 -7.18
CA ARG A 98 -1.40 13.23 -8.50
C ARG A 98 -0.33 13.17 -9.57
N ASP A 99 0.94 13.28 -9.19
CA ASP A 99 2.05 13.20 -10.13
C ASP A 99 2.07 11.86 -10.86
N THR A 100 1.85 11.91 -12.18
CA THR A 100 1.81 10.74 -13.07
C THR A 100 3.17 10.38 -13.66
N GLY A 101 4.26 11.06 -13.29
CA GLY A 101 5.58 10.89 -13.88
C GLY A 101 6.30 9.55 -13.61
N ILE A 102 5.57 8.49 -13.27
CA ILE A 102 6.11 7.17 -12.94
C ILE A 102 5.99 6.22 -14.14
N ASP A 103 7.10 6.11 -14.88
CA ASP A 103 7.17 5.29 -16.08
C ASP A 103 7.83 3.92 -15.84
N GLN A 104 8.47 3.73 -14.69
CA GLN A 104 9.24 2.51 -14.36
C GLN A 104 9.07 2.08 -12.90
N GLU A 105 9.08 0.78 -12.64
CA GLU A 105 9.00 0.22 -11.28
C GLU A 105 10.16 0.66 -10.37
N SER A 106 11.38 0.78 -10.92
CA SER A 106 12.55 1.23 -10.15
C SER A 106 12.44 2.69 -9.69
N GLN A 107 11.85 3.55 -10.52
CA GLN A 107 11.60 4.95 -10.19
C GLN A 107 10.58 5.06 -9.05
N PHE A 108 9.48 4.31 -9.13
CA PHE A 108 8.50 4.22 -8.03
C PHE A 108 9.14 3.71 -6.75
N GLU A 109 9.94 2.65 -6.83
CA GLU A 109 10.64 2.10 -5.66
C GLU A 109 11.53 3.14 -5.00
N SER A 110 12.32 3.90 -5.78
CA SER A 110 13.14 4.99 -5.25
C SER A 110 12.30 6.07 -4.55
N LEU A 111 11.20 6.51 -5.17
CA LEU A 111 10.31 7.51 -4.58
C LEU A 111 9.60 7.01 -3.32
N LEU A 112 9.18 5.73 -3.28
CA LEU A 112 8.59 5.11 -2.11
C LEU A 112 9.57 5.15 -0.94
N TRP A 113 10.80 4.66 -1.15
CA TRP A 113 11.79 4.63 -0.08
C TRP A 113 12.21 6.02 0.39
N GLN A 114 12.35 6.98 -0.54
CA GLN A 114 12.60 8.37 -0.19
C GLN A 114 11.44 8.97 0.62
N GLN A 115 10.19 8.65 0.27
CA GLN A 115 9.02 9.08 1.02
C GLN A 115 8.99 8.50 2.44
N LEU A 116 9.33 7.21 2.60
CA LEU A 116 9.41 6.57 3.93
C LEU A 116 10.54 7.17 4.77
N GLN A 117 11.69 7.48 4.16
CA GLN A 117 12.79 8.16 4.82
C GLN A 117 12.38 9.56 5.30
N LEU A 118 11.77 10.37 4.45
CA LEU A 118 11.30 11.70 4.82
C LEU A 118 10.24 11.66 5.93
N LEU A 119 9.37 10.64 5.94
CA LEU A 119 8.41 10.42 7.03
C LEU A 119 9.12 10.12 8.34
N HIS A 120 10.11 9.22 8.32
CA HIS A 120 10.91 8.87 9.49
C HIS A 120 11.70 10.08 10.03
N GLU A 121 12.38 10.83 9.15
CA GLU A 121 13.13 12.03 9.53
C GLU A 121 12.25 13.13 10.14
N ALA A 122 10.98 13.20 9.73
CA ALA A 122 10.00 14.15 10.26
C ALA A 122 9.30 13.65 11.54
N ASP A 123 9.46 12.37 11.88
CA ASP A 123 8.85 11.80 13.06
C ASP A 123 9.72 11.99 14.31
N GLN A 124 9.07 12.33 15.41
CA GLN A 124 9.73 12.59 16.70
C GLN A 124 9.48 11.46 17.70
N GLN A 125 8.70 10.45 17.31
CA GLN A 125 8.43 9.28 18.14
C GLN A 125 9.45 8.19 17.85
N ALA A 126 9.76 7.40 18.87
CA ALA A 126 10.59 6.23 18.71
C ALA A 126 9.91 5.21 17.78
N TRP A 127 10.73 4.39 17.13
CA TRP A 127 10.26 3.22 16.39
C TRP A 127 9.46 2.30 17.31
N SER A 128 8.43 1.63 16.78
CA SER A 128 7.62 0.71 17.57
C SER A 128 8.50 -0.44 18.09
N PRO A 129 8.45 -0.77 19.40
CA PRO A 129 9.26 -1.84 19.98
C PRO A 129 8.84 -3.24 19.53
N GLU A 130 7.72 -3.36 18.80
CA GLU A 130 7.18 -4.63 18.32
C GLU A 130 7.85 -5.13 17.04
N VAL A 131 8.57 -4.25 16.34
CA VAL A 131 9.15 -4.51 15.01
C VAL A 131 10.57 -3.96 14.92
N SER A 132 11.37 -4.52 14.01
CA SER A 132 12.72 -4.01 13.74
C SER A 132 12.67 -2.74 12.90
N ASP A 133 13.63 -1.84 13.12
CA ASP A 133 13.95 -0.68 12.29
C ASP A 133 14.89 -1.03 11.12
N ASP A 134 15.74 -2.05 11.28
CA ASP A 134 16.58 -2.59 10.21
C ASP A 134 15.76 -3.22 9.05
N PRO A 135 15.76 -2.63 7.82
CA PRO A 135 15.03 -3.17 6.67
C PRO A 135 15.51 -4.54 6.17
N ALA A 136 16.69 -5.01 6.57
CA ALA A 136 17.17 -6.35 6.26
C ALA A 136 16.62 -7.42 7.22
N ASN A 137 16.09 -7.02 8.37
CA ASN A 137 15.59 -7.92 9.40
C ASN A 137 14.26 -8.59 8.96
N PRO A 138 14.09 -9.93 9.11
CA PRO A 138 12.83 -10.62 8.84
C PRO A 138 11.63 -10.11 9.65
N HIS A 139 11.86 -9.42 10.77
CA HIS A 139 10.87 -8.80 11.64
C HIS A 139 10.76 -7.27 11.45
N PHE A 140 11.34 -6.73 10.37
CA PHE A 140 11.14 -5.34 9.99
C PHE A 140 9.67 -5.04 9.71
N ALA A 141 9.20 -3.87 10.11
CA ALA A 141 8.03 -3.23 9.54
C ALA A 141 8.17 -1.72 9.71
N PHE A 142 7.71 -0.93 8.74
CA PHE A 142 7.82 0.53 8.81
C PHE A 142 7.03 1.07 10.01
N SER A 143 7.71 1.77 10.91
CA SER A 143 7.06 2.41 12.06
C SER A 143 6.99 3.92 11.88
N LEU A 144 5.84 4.48 12.24
CA LEU A 144 5.62 5.92 12.29
C LEU A 144 4.67 6.26 13.43
N ALA A 145 5.01 7.29 14.20
CA ALA A 145 4.31 7.75 15.38
C ALA A 145 4.08 6.61 16.40
N GLY A 146 5.08 5.74 16.57
CA GLY A 146 5.00 4.53 17.42
C GLY A 146 4.06 3.43 16.90
N THR A 147 3.52 3.56 15.69
CA THR A 147 2.64 2.57 15.06
C THR A 147 3.35 1.87 13.92
N ALA A 148 3.34 0.54 13.91
CA ALA A 148 3.90 -0.27 12.82
C ALA A 148 2.89 -0.46 11.68
N TYR A 149 3.35 -0.33 10.44
CA TYR A 149 2.57 -0.43 9.22
C TYR A 149 3.15 -1.42 8.22
N PHE A 150 2.27 -2.22 7.61
CA PHE A 150 2.58 -2.94 6.39
C PHE A 150 2.27 -2.03 5.18
N VAL A 151 3.31 -1.61 4.48
CA VAL A 151 3.22 -0.67 3.34
C VAL A 151 3.06 -1.43 2.03
N VAL A 152 2.09 -1.00 1.22
CA VAL A 152 1.81 -1.55 -0.11
C VAL A 152 1.86 -0.42 -1.11
N GLY A 153 2.85 -0.46 -2.00
CA GLY A 153 2.96 0.44 -3.14
C GLY A 153 2.21 -0.08 -4.36
N LEU A 154 1.54 0.83 -5.06
CA LEU A 154 0.86 0.60 -6.33
C LEU A 154 1.15 1.77 -7.29
N HIS A 155 1.28 1.50 -8.58
CA HIS A 155 1.60 2.53 -9.58
C HIS A 155 1.26 2.07 -11.00
N PRO A 156 1.10 2.98 -11.99
CA PRO A 156 0.61 2.63 -13.33
C PRO A 156 1.56 1.72 -14.10
N ALA A 157 2.87 1.90 -13.93
CA ALA A 157 3.91 1.13 -14.59
C ALA A 157 4.18 -0.25 -13.97
N SER A 158 3.35 -0.75 -13.03
CA SER A 158 3.62 -2.03 -12.38
C SER A 158 3.56 -3.19 -13.38
N SER A 159 4.51 -4.12 -13.27
CA SER A 159 4.48 -5.38 -14.02
C SER A 159 3.30 -6.28 -13.63
N ARG A 160 2.79 -6.12 -12.40
CA ARG A 160 1.71 -6.90 -11.80
C ARG A 160 0.38 -6.16 -11.93
N ILE A 161 -0.62 -6.78 -12.56
CA ILE A 161 -1.97 -6.20 -12.70
C ILE A 161 -2.56 -5.90 -11.32
N ALA A 162 -2.33 -6.77 -10.33
CA ALA A 162 -2.78 -6.58 -8.94
C ALA A 162 -2.18 -5.34 -8.23
N ARG A 163 -1.11 -4.76 -8.77
CA ARG A 163 -0.39 -3.58 -8.23
C ARG A 163 -0.50 -2.37 -9.17
N ARG A 164 -1.30 -2.45 -10.23
CA ARG A 164 -1.56 -1.32 -11.13
C ARG A 164 -2.66 -0.44 -10.55
N THR A 165 -2.32 0.83 -10.42
CA THR A 165 -3.24 1.93 -10.13
C THR A 165 -2.96 3.06 -11.11
N PRO A 166 -3.95 3.89 -11.45
CA PRO A 166 -3.74 4.99 -12.40
C PRO A 166 -2.77 6.03 -11.89
N LEU A 167 -2.80 6.23 -10.57
CA LEU A 167 -1.96 7.16 -9.85
C LEU A 167 -1.05 6.40 -8.88
N PRO A 168 0.19 6.87 -8.66
CA PRO A 168 1.03 6.34 -7.60
C PRO A 168 0.29 6.35 -6.27
N THR A 169 0.31 5.23 -5.57
CA THR A 169 -0.46 5.03 -4.35
C THR A 169 0.37 4.27 -3.33
N LEU A 170 0.38 4.75 -2.09
CA LEU A 170 0.89 4.04 -0.92
C LEU A 170 -0.26 3.69 0.00
N VAL A 171 -0.40 2.41 0.34
CA VAL A 171 -1.39 1.93 1.29
C VAL A 171 -0.68 1.50 2.57
N PHE A 172 -1.04 2.15 3.67
CA PHE A 172 -0.55 1.86 5.01
C PHE A 172 -1.62 1.06 5.75
N ASN A 173 -1.29 -0.17 6.10
CA ASN A 173 -2.16 -1.06 6.85
C ASN A 173 -1.56 -1.28 8.23
N LEU A 174 -2.37 -1.35 9.29
CA LEU A 174 -1.85 -1.60 10.63
C LEU A 174 -1.20 -2.99 10.70
N HIS A 175 0.06 -3.05 11.14
CA HIS A 175 0.80 -4.30 11.24
C HIS A 175 0.12 -5.31 12.18
N GLN A 176 -0.39 -4.82 13.32
CA GLN A 176 -1.11 -5.63 14.33
C GLN A 176 -2.26 -6.46 13.71
N GLN A 177 -3.00 -5.89 12.74
CA GLN A 177 -4.11 -6.59 12.09
C GLN A 177 -3.66 -7.83 11.32
N PHE A 178 -2.44 -7.81 10.78
CA PHE A 178 -1.86 -8.98 10.11
C PHE A 178 -1.37 -10.01 11.13
N GLU A 179 -0.77 -9.59 12.25
CA GLU A 179 -0.40 -10.49 13.34
C GLU A 179 -1.61 -11.23 13.92
N ASP A 180 -2.71 -10.51 14.18
CA ASP A 180 -3.95 -11.11 14.69
C ASP A 180 -4.57 -12.08 13.68
N LEU A 181 -4.51 -11.74 12.38
CA LEU A 181 -4.97 -12.65 11.34
C LEU A 181 -4.09 -13.91 11.29
N ARG A 182 -2.76 -13.76 11.35
CA ARG A 182 -1.76 -14.84 11.32
C ARG A 182 -1.93 -15.80 12.49
N GLY A 183 -2.29 -15.29 13.67
CA GLY A 183 -2.64 -16.11 14.83
C GLY A 183 -3.93 -16.94 14.70
N SER A 184 -4.63 -16.87 13.56
CA SER A 184 -5.91 -17.56 13.33
C SER A 184 -5.91 -18.47 12.10
N ASP A 185 -6.75 -19.52 12.11
CA ASP A 185 -7.01 -20.42 10.97
C ASP A 185 -7.63 -19.72 9.73
N ARG A 186 -7.81 -18.41 9.77
CA ARG A 186 -8.33 -17.60 8.67
C ARG A 186 -7.21 -17.15 7.74
N PHE A 187 -5.97 -17.02 8.22
CA PHE A 187 -4.85 -16.55 7.41
C PHE A 187 -4.56 -17.47 6.23
N GLU A 188 -4.42 -18.77 6.45
CA GLU A 188 -4.11 -19.73 5.38
C GLU A 188 -5.18 -19.72 4.29
N ARG A 189 -6.46 -19.73 4.68
CA ARG A 189 -7.58 -19.66 3.74
C ARG A 189 -7.61 -18.36 2.93
N MET A 190 -7.29 -17.24 3.57
CA MET A 190 -7.20 -15.94 2.90
C MET A 190 -6.02 -15.92 1.92
N ARG A 191 -4.84 -16.36 2.36
CA ARG A 191 -3.62 -16.47 1.54
C ARG A 191 -3.87 -17.32 0.31
N ASP A 192 -4.39 -18.52 0.47
CA ASP A 192 -4.61 -19.46 -0.63
C ASP A 192 -5.65 -18.94 -1.62
N THR A 193 -6.64 -18.20 -1.12
CA THR A 193 -7.63 -17.53 -1.98
C THR A 193 -7.01 -16.36 -2.75
N ILE A 194 -6.17 -15.54 -2.10
CA ILE A 194 -5.46 -14.44 -2.78
C ILE A 194 -4.54 -15.02 -3.86
N ARG A 195 -3.74 -16.06 -3.54
CA ARG A 195 -2.85 -16.72 -4.51
C ARG A 195 -3.63 -17.26 -5.72
N ARG A 196 -4.77 -17.93 -5.51
CA ARG A 196 -5.63 -18.41 -6.60
C ARG A 196 -6.18 -17.29 -7.48
N ARG A 197 -6.64 -16.18 -6.87
CA ARG A 197 -7.15 -15.02 -7.62
C ARG A 197 -6.05 -14.30 -8.39
N ASP A 198 -4.86 -14.20 -7.79
CA ASP A 198 -3.68 -13.61 -8.43
C ASP A 198 -3.26 -14.42 -9.66
N THR A 199 -3.14 -15.74 -9.53
CA THR A 199 -2.88 -16.63 -10.68
C THR A 199 -3.98 -16.52 -11.75
N ALA A 200 -5.24 -16.42 -11.36
CA ALA A 200 -6.34 -16.27 -12.32
C ALA A 200 -6.29 -14.93 -13.07
N LEU A 201 -5.84 -13.86 -12.40
CA LEU A 201 -5.77 -12.51 -12.99
C LEU A 201 -4.54 -12.33 -13.90
N GLN A 202 -3.37 -12.81 -13.49
CA GLN A 202 -2.09 -12.46 -14.12
C GLN A 202 -1.16 -13.66 -14.37
N GLY A 203 -1.67 -14.90 -14.22
CA GLY A 203 -1.01 -16.12 -14.68
C GLY A 203 -0.11 -16.82 -13.65
N ASP A 204 0.42 -16.10 -12.68
CA ASP A 204 1.29 -16.65 -11.64
C ASP A 204 1.09 -15.96 -10.28
N VAL A 205 1.55 -16.62 -9.20
CA VAL A 205 1.51 -16.07 -7.84
C VAL A 205 2.63 -15.04 -7.67
N ASN A 206 2.34 -13.92 -7.03
CA ASN A 206 3.36 -12.95 -6.65
C ASN A 206 4.51 -13.59 -5.83
N PRO A 207 5.74 -13.69 -6.38
CA PRO A 207 6.87 -14.31 -5.72
C PRO A 207 7.36 -13.49 -4.52
N MET A 208 6.98 -12.22 -4.44
CA MET A 208 7.32 -11.34 -3.33
C MET A 208 6.45 -11.61 -2.10
N VAL A 209 5.30 -12.27 -2.24
CA VAL A 209 4.46 -12.68 -1.09
C VAL A 209 5.00 -13.99 -0.51
N ALA A 210 6.21 -13.91 0.03
CA ALA A 210 6.83 -14.99 0.79
C ALA A 210 6.01 -15.27 2.06
N ASP A 211 6.11 -16.50 2.58
CA ASP A 211 5.55 -16.79 3.89
C ASP A 211 6.31 -15.95 4.94
N HIS A 212 5.57 -15.36 5.87
CA HIS A 212 6.07 -14.38 6.84
C HIS A 212 7.25 -14.92 7.68
N GLY A 213 8.21 -14.05 8.03
CA GLY A 213 9.38 -14.37 8.85
C GLY A 213 10.53 -15.07 8.10
N SER A 214 10.36 -15.41 6.82
CA SER A 214 11.42 -16.01 6.00
C SER A 214 12.34 -14.96 5.33
N SER A 215 11.82 -13.76 5.12
CA SER A 215 12.53 -12.62 4.53
C SER A 215 11.86 -11.32 4.98
N SER A 216 12.62 -10.23 5.01
CA SER A 216 12.10 -8.91 5.34
C SER A 216 10.95 -8.52 4.41
N GLU A 217 9.87 -7.97 4.99
CA GLU A 217 8.74 -7.44 4.23
C GLU A 217 9.09 -6.17 3.44
N ALA A 218 10.21 -5.50 3.73
CA ALA A 218 10.73 -4.37 2.95
C ALA A 218 10.77 -4.68 1.45
N ARG A 219 11.14 -5.93 1.12
CA ARG A 219 11.23 -6.41 -0.27
C ARG A 219 9.89 -6.33 -1.02
N GLN A 220 8.77 -6.29 -0.31
CA GLN A 220 7.42 -6.36 -0.87
C GLN A 220 6.77 -4.98 -1.06
N TYR A 221 7.34 -3.93 -0.46
CA TYR A 221 6.71 -2.63 -0.36
C TYR A 221 6.46 -2.00 -1.74
N SER A 222 7.48 -1.96 -2.61
CA SER A 222 7.34 -1.38 -3.97
C SER A 222 6.45 -2.21 -4.91
N GLY A 223 6.23 -3.49 -4.60
CA GLY A 223 5.56 -4.43 -5.50
C GLY A 223 6.40 -4.88 -6.70
N ARG A 224 7.65 -4.40 -6.82
CA ARG A 224 8.62 -4.81 -7.85
C ARG A 224 9.21 -6.18 -7.52
N ALA A 225 9.44 -7.01 -8.54
CA ALA A 225 10.23 -8.22 -8.36
C ALA A 225 11.71 -7.84 -8.18
N VAL A 226 12.31 -8.24 -7.06
CA VAL A 226 13.70 -7.90 -6.72
C VAL A 226 14.59 -9.14 -6.61
N PRO A 227 15.88 -9.07 -6.99
CA PRO A 227 16.80 -10.21 -6.92
C PRO A 227 17.12 -10.59 -5.47
N THR A 228 17.66 -11.78 -5.24
CA THR A 228 17.94 -12.32 -3.89
C THR A 228 18.87 -11.44 -3.06
N ASP A 229 19.83 -10.79 -3.70
CA ASP A 229 20.82 -9.87 -3.11
C ASP A 229 20.32 -8.43 -2.97
N TRP A 230 19.05 -8.15 -3.28
CA TRP A 230 18.46 -6.84 -3.07
C TRP A 230 18.49 -6.43 -1.59
N ALA A 231 18.85 -5.17 -1.37
CA ALA A 231 18.79 -4.49 -0.09
C ALA A 231 17.94 -3.22 -0.23
N ALA A 232 17.28 -2.80 0.86
CA ALA A 232 16.58 -1.54 0.88
C ALA A 232 17.57 -0.38 0.62
N PRO A 233 17.19 0.63 -0.17
CA PRO A 233 18.08 1.75 -0.50
C PRO A 233 18.28 2.74 0.65
N VAL A 234 17.56 2.56 1.77
CA VAL A 234 17.62 3.38 2.97
C VAL A 234 17.77 2.49 4.19
N THR A 235 18.38 3.03 5.25
CA THR A 235 18.47 2.43 6.59
C THR A 235 17.77 3.38 7.56
N PHE A 236 17.03 2.83 8.53
CA PHE A 236 16.36 3.62 9.57
C PHE A 236 17.06 3.56 10.92
N ASP A 237 18.20 2.86 11.00
CA ASP A 237 18.93 2.64 12.24
C ASP A 237 19.18 3.96 12.97
N GLU A 238 18.76 4.01 14.23
CA GLU A 238 19.20 5.02 15.18
C GLU A 238 20.68 4.77 15.57
N GLU A 239 21.62 4.80 14.63
CA GLU A 239 23.05 4.87 14.98
C GLU A 239 23.37 6.27 15.52
N SER A 240 23.12 6.42 16.82
CA SER A 240 23.85 7.24 17.80
C SER A 240 24.28 8.64 17.35
N SER A 241 23.48 9.66 17.72
CA SER A 241 24.05 10.96 18.09
C SER A 241 24.72 10.90 19.46
#